data_AF-A0A067ML58-F1
#
_entry.id   AF-A0A067ML58-F1
#
_cell.length_a   1.000
_cell.length_b   1.000
_cell.length_c   1.000
_cell.angle_alpha   90.00
_cell.angle_beta   90.00
_cell.angle_gamma   90.00
#
_symmetry.space_group_name_H-M   'P 1'
#
loop_
_entity.id
_entity.type
_entity.pdbx_description
1 polymer ?
#
loop_
_entity_poly.entity_id
_entity_poly.type
_entity_poly.pdbx_seq_one_letter_code
_entity_poly.pdbx_strand_id
1 'polypeptide(L)'
;MLLSLSKKFLAAVCLAASFHCASAVCKTGEIAVGRAEVGAGRQGFLMTNNCEIFAKNQAVPYEDSPCRGGYNGGAKVECNSKHQPISAVDTRGFHYNCKKTTDDSCNKTTPAGHFHVLACCTPAH
;
A
#
# COMPACT_ATOMS: atom_id res chain seq x y z
N MET A 1 32.40 -22.61 57.63
CA MET A 1 31.16 -22.83 56.86
C MET A 1 30.93 -21.60 55.98
N LEU A 2 31.27 -21.70 54.69
CA LEU A 2 31.04 -20.65 53.70
C LEU A 2 29.69 -20.91 53.03
N LEU A 3 28.70 -20.06 53.32
CA LEU A 3 27.37 -20.13 52.72
C LEU A 3 27.42 -19.50 51.32
N SER A 4 27.07 -20.33 50.35
CA SER A 4 26.95 -20.10 48.91
C SER A 4 25.99 -18.94 48.59
N LEU A 5 26.48 -17.92 47.87
CA LEU A 5 25.64 -16.89 47.25
C LEU A 5 25.13 -17.39 45.88
N SER A 6 23.91 -17.91 45.86
CA SER A 6 23.22 -18.32 44.63
C SER A 6 22.51 -17.13 43.96
N LYS A 7 23.04 -16.77 42.78
CA LYS A 7 22.34 -16.43 41.52
C LYS A 7 20.96 -15.75 41.65
N LYS A 8 20.88 -14.48 41.25
CA LYS A 8 19.72 -13.93 40.54
C LYS A 8 20.18 -13.08 39.36
N PHE A 9 20.34 -13.74 38.21
CA PHE A 9 20.37 -13.06 36.91
C PHE A 9 18.95 -12.58 36.62
N LEU A 10 18.71 -11.28 36.77
CA LEU A 10 17.52 -10.61 36.23
C LEU A 10 17.73 -10.47 34.72
N ALA A 11 17.27 -11.47 33.95
CA ALA A 11 17.11 -11.32 32.52
C ALA A 11 15.90 -10.40 32.28
N ALA A 12 16.16 -9.12 32.07
CA ALA A 12 15.17 -8.21 31.51
C ALA A 12 14.93 -8.63 30.05
N VAL A 13 13.90 -9.46 29.84
CA VAL A 13 13.40 -9.76 28.50
C VAL A 13 12.67 -8.51 28.03
N CYS A 14 13.40 -7.63 27.34
CA CYS A 14 12.76 -6.65 26.48
C CYS A 14 11.99 -7.42 25.42
N LEU A 15 10.67 -7.58 25.61
CA LEU A 15 9.77 -7.86 24.50
C LEU A 15 9.87 -6.65 23.56
N ALA A 16 10.83 -6.70 22.65
CA ALA A 16 10.80 -5.88 21.45
C ALA A 16 9.56 -6.33 20.68
N ALA A 17 8.43 -5.66 20.95
CA ALA A 17 7.31 -5.65 20.04
C ALA A 17 7.88 -5.14 18.72
N SER A 18 8.12 -6.06 17.79
CA SER A 18 8.40 -5.75 16.40
C SER A 18 7.14 -5.11 15.84
N PHE A 19 7.01 -3.80 16.10
CA PHE A 19 6.21 -2.93 15.25
C PHE A 19 6.78 -3.16 13.86
N HIS A 20 6.06 -3.95 13.06
CA HIS A 20 6.26 -3.97 11.63
C HIS A 20 5.94 -2.55 11.20
N CYS A 21 6.96 -1.68 11.16
CA CYS A 21 6.87 -0.38 10.55
C CYS A 21 6.52 -0.67 9.09
N ALA A 22 5.22 -0.73 8.81
CA ALA A 22 4.73 -0.66 7.46
C ALA A 22 5.35 0.63 6.90
N SER A 23 6.21 0.48 5.90
CA SER A 23 6.79 1.59 5.18
C SER A 23 5.65 2.46 4.69
N ALA A 24 5.56 3.69 5.21
CA ALA A 24 4.58 4.64 4.74
C ALA A 24 5.01 5.13 3.35
N VAL A 25 4.25 4.78 2.31
CA VAL A 25 4.57 5.21 0.92
C VAL A 25 4.09 6.63 0.61
N CYS A 26 3.09 7.11 1.35
CA CYS A 26 2.51 8.44 1.20
C CYS A 26 2.48 9.17 2.54
N LYS A 27 1.99 10.42 2.56
CA LYS A 27 1.82 11.15 3.82
C LYS A 27 0.62 10.59 4.60
N THR A 28 0.62 10.80 5.91
CA THR A 28 -0.52 10.44 6.76
C THR A 28 -1.82 11.06 6.21
N GLY A 29 -2.87 10.24 6.07
CA GLY A 29 -4.17 10.66 5.53
C GLY A 29 -4.28 10.56 4.00
N GLU A 30 -3.17 10.28 3.31
CA GLU A 30 -3.18 9.98 1.88
C GLU A 30 -3.43 8.50 1.61
N ILE A 31 -3.80 8.20 0.37
CA ILE A 31 -3.87 6.84 -0.17
C ILE A 31 -2.88 6.72 -1.33
N ALA A 32 -2.44 5.50 -1.62
CA ALA A 32 -1.64 5.20 -2.78
C ALA A 32 -2.49 4.56 -3.89
N VAL A 33 -2.21 4.93 -5.13
CA VAL A 33 -2.66 4.22 -6.33
C VAL A 33 -1.47 3.45 -6.89
N GLY A 34 -1.70 2.19 -7.23
CA GLY A 34 -0.67 1.36 -7.82
C GLY A 34 -1.20 0.33 -8.80
N ARG A 35 -0.27 -0.51 -9.24
CA ARG A 35 -0.49 -1.61 -10.18
C ARG A 35 0.14 -2.89 -9.65
N ALA A 36 -0.60 -3.98 -9.74
CA ALA A 36 -0.12 -5.33 -9.43
C ALA A 36 -0.07 -6.17 -10.71
N GLU A 37 1.00 -6.92 -10.90
CA GLU A 37 1.07 -7.99 -11.91
C GLU A 37 0.56 -9.27 -11.27
N VAL A 38 -0.54 -9.84 -11.79
CA VAL A 38 -1.19 -11.03 -11.20
C VAL A 38 -1.37 -12.08 -12.29
N GLY A 39 -0.56 -13.14 -12.23
CA GLY A 39 -0.47 -14.14 -13.30
C GLY A 39 -0.04 -13.50 -14.63
N ALA A 40 -0.84 -13.69 -15.68
CA ALA A 40 -0.61 -13.07 -17.00
C ALA A 40 -1.26 -11.68 -17.16
N GLY A 41 -1.93 -11.17 -16.11
CA GLY A 41 -2.68 -9.91 -16.15
C GLY A 41 -2.10 -8.84 -15.23
N ARG A 42 -2.69 -7.63 -15.30
CA ARG A 42 -2.35 -6.49 -14.45
C ARG A 42 -3.61 -5.93 -13.81
N GLN A 43 -3.52 -5.53 -12.54
CA GLN A 43 -4.62 -4.95 -11.75
C GLN A 43 -4.22 -3.57 -11.23
N GLY A 44 -5.13 -2.62 -11.29
CA GLY A 44 -5.06 -1.42 -10.48
C GLY A 44 -5.45 -1.69 -9.03
N PHE A 45 -4.79 -1.02 -8.09
CA PHE A 45 -5.17 -1.07 -6.68
C PHE A 45 -5.15 0.31 -6.00
N LEU A 46 -5.96 0.45 -4.95
CA LEU A 46 -5.87 1.50 -3.94
C LEU A 46 -5.38 0.91 -2.64
N MET A 47 -4.52 1.65 -1.97
CA MET A 47 -3.78 1.18 -0.81
C MET A 47 -3.75 2.26 0.27
N THR A 48 -3.85 1.86 1.53
CA THR A 48 -3.63 2.75 2.66
C THR A 48 -2.15 3.09 2.77
N ASN A 49 -1.83 4.09 3.60
CA ASN A 49 -0.44 4.45 3.84
C ASN A 49 0.40 3.29 4.41
N ASN A 50 -0.22 2.33 5.10
CA ASN A 50 0.47 1.19 5.73
C ASN A 50 0.66 -0.01 4.78
N CYS A 51 0.73 0.25 3.47
CA CYS A 51 0.80 -0.76 2.42
C CYS A 51 -0.36 -1.78 2.37
N GLU A 52 -1.55 -1.45 2.88
CA GLU A 52 -2.70 -2.36 2.85
C GLU A 52 -3.62 -2.05 1.67
N ILE A 53 -3.80 -3.01 0.77
CA ILE A 53 -4.71 -2.87 -0.38
C ILE A 53 -6.15 -3.01 0.11
N PHE A 54 -6.96 -1.97 -0.10
CA PHE A 54 -8.38 -1.99 0.27
C PHE A 54 -9.32 -2.02 -0.94
N ALA A 55 -8.82 -1.64 -2.13
CA ALA A 55 -9.59 -1.77 -3.36
C ALA A 55 -8.71 -2.19 -4.54
N LYS A 56 -9.28 -2.94 -5.48
CA LYS A 56 -8.67 -3.38 -6.72
C LYS A 56 -9.71 -3.53 -7.82
N ASN A 57 -9.28 -3.43 -9.06
CA ASN A 57 -10.10 -3.79 -10.22
C ASN A 57 -9.79 -5.21 -10.71
N GLN A 58 -10.47 -5.61 -11.79
CA GLN A 58 -10.22 -6.88 -12.45
C GLN A 58 -8.90 -6.88 -13.21
N ALA A 59 -8.26 -8.05 -13.30
CA ALA A 59 -7.03 -8.20 -14.05
C ALA A 59 -7.28 -8.00 -15.55
N VAL A 60 -6.49 -7.16 -16.19
CA VAL A 60 -6.53 -6.87 -17.63
C VAL A 60 -5.13 -6.95 -18.23
N PRO A 61 -4.97 -7.23 -19.54
CA PRO A 61 -3.65 -7.39 -20.15
C PRO A 61 -2.92 -6.06 -20.41
N TYR A 62 -3.47 -4.91 -19.99
CA TYR A 62 -2.99 -3.58 -20.35
C TYR A 62 -2.17 -2.91 -19.25
N GLU A 63 -1.13 -2.18 -19.65
CA GLU A 63 -0.25 -1.43 -18.74
C GLU A 63 -1.00 -0.33 -17.96
N ASP A 64 -2.01 0.28 -18.59
CA ASP A 64 -2.90 1.28 -17.99
C ASP A 64 -4.01 0.66 -17.14
N SER A 65 -3.82 -0.57 -16.64
CA SER A 65 -4.77 -1.25 -15.76
C SER A 65 -5.29 -0.39 -14.60
N PRO A 66 -4.53 0.51 -13.94
CA PRO A 66 -5.10 1.38 -12.91
C PRO A 66 -6.17 2.35 -13.43
N CYS A 67 -6.16 2.63 -14.73
CA CYS A 67 -7.06 3.58 -15.39
C CYS A 67 -8.30 2.87 -15.97
N ARG A 68 -8.46 1.56 -15.74
CA ARG A 68 -9.52 0.76 -16.37
C ARG A 68 -10.49 0.17 -15.36
N GLY A 69 -11.75 0.15 -15.75
CA GLY A 69 -12.82 -0.57 -15.04
C GLY A 69 -13.21 0.03 -13.70
N GLY A 70 -14.21 -0.59 -13.08
CA GLY A 70 -14.60 -0.29 -11.70
C GLY A 70 -13.75 -1.06 -10.72
N TYR A 71 -13.36 -0.41 -9.63
CA TYR A 71 -12.75 -1.10 -8.50
C TYR A 71 -13.88 -1.66 -7.61
N ASN A 72 -13.58 -2.71 -6.85
CA ASN A 72 -14.52 -3.22 -5.86
C ASN A 72 -14.94 -2.12 -4.86
N GLY A 73 -16.17 -2.24 -4.33
CA GLY A 73 -16.71 -1.27 -3.38
C GLY A 73 -17.01 0.11 -3.98
N GLY A 74 -17.09 0.24 -5.31
CA GLY A 74 -17.43 1.50 -5.98
C GLY A 74 -16.27 2.48 -6.12
N ALA A 75 -15.08 2.10 -5.67
CA ALA A 75 -13.87 2.90 -5.82
C ALA A 75 -13.51 3.10 -7.32
N LYS A 76 -12.77 4.17 -7.60
CA LYS A 76 -12.39 4.57 -8.96
C LYS A 76 -11.03 5.24 -8.97
N VAL A 77 -10.35 5.14 -10.10
CA VAL A 77 -9.14 5.90 -10.40
C VAL A 77 -9.33 6.54 -11.77
N GLU A 78 -9.04 7.83 -11.85
CA GLU A 78 -9.01 8.56 -13.10
C GLU A 78 -7.56 8.85 -13.48
N CYS A 79 -7.28 8.74 -14.77
CA CYS A 79 -5.95 8.98 -15.30
C CYS A 79 -5.96 10.08 -16.36
N ASN A 80 -4.82 10.75 -16.50
CA ASN A 80 -4.59 11.63 -17.63
C ASN A 80 -4.36 10.86 -18.94
N SER A 81 -4.18 11.59 -20.04
CA SER A 81 -3.89 11.04 -21.38
C SER A 81 -2.57 10.25 -21.47
N LYS A 82 -1.71 10.32 -20.45
CA LYS A 82 -0.47 9.53 -20.34
C LYS A 82 -0.63 8.32 -19.43
N HIS A 83 -1.86 7.94 -19.10
CA HIS A 83 -2.18 6.82 -18.21
C HIS A 83 -1.61 6.96 -16.79
N GLN A 84 -1.44 8.20 -16.32
CA GLN A 84 -0.98 8.47 -14.96
C GLN A 84 -2.19 8.81 -14.08
N PRO A 85 -2.31 8.23 -12.86
CA PRO A 85 -3.37 8.58 -11.93
C PRO A 85 -3.37 10.08 -11.59
N ILE A 86 -4.51 10.74 -11.74
CA ILE A 86 -4.71 12.16 -11.42
C ILE A 86 -5.79 12.37 -10.36
N SER A 87 -6.74 11.45 -10.23
CA SER A 87 -7.74 11.47 -9.16
C SER A 87 -8.11 10.04 -8.76
N ALA A 88 -8.66 9.91 -7.55
CA ALA A 88 -9.22 8.65 -7.08
C ALA A 88 -10.45 8.90 -6.21
N VAL A 89 -11.31 7.90 -6.14
CA VAL A 89 -12.45 7.84 -5.23
C VAL A 89 -12.34 6.54 -4.42
N ASP A 90 -12.37 6.63 -3.09
CA ASP A 90 -12.34 5.45 -2.22
C ASP A 90 -13.68 4.70 -2.20
N THR A 91 -13.73 3.58 -1.46
CA THR A 91 -14.94 2.75 -1.34
C THR A 91 -16.07 3.40 -0.54
N ARG A 92 -15.82 4.57 0.07
CA ARG A 92 -16.79 5.37 0.82
C ARG A 92 -17.20 6.64 0.06
N GLY A 93 -16.68 6.84 -1.15
CA GLY A 93 -16.96 8.02 -1.96
C GLY A 93 -16.09 9.24 -1.63
N PHE A 94 -15.03 9.11 -0.83
CA PHE A 94 -14.09 10.23 -0.62
C PHE A 94 -13.24 10.45 -1.86
N HIS A 95 -13.12 11.71 -2.27
CA HIS A 95 -12.36 12.11 -3.43
C HIS A 95 -10.93 12.50 -3.06
N TYR A 96 -10.00 12.19 -3.96
CA TYR A 96 -8.58 12.45 -3.79
C TYR A 96 -7.96 13.02 -5.08
N ASN A 97 -6.99 13.91 -4.93
CA ASN A 97 -6.14 14.42 -6.00
C ASN A 97 -4.80 13.68 -5.97
N CYS A 98 -4.43 13.05 -7.08
CA CYS A 98 -3.25 12.21 -7.17
C CYS A 98 -2.07 12.95 -7.81
N LYS A 99 -0.87 12.67 -7.29
CA LYS A 99 0.40 13.08 -7.88
C LYS A 99 1.32 11.88 -7.96
N LYS A 100 2.08 11.79 -9.07
CA LYS A 100 3.09 10.77 -9.24
C LYS A 100 4.04 10.75 -8.04
N THR A 101 4.34 9.56 -7.55
CA THR A 101 5.37 9.35 -6.54
C THR A 101 6.55 8.58 -7.15
N THR A 102 7.72 8.72 -6.54
CA THR A 102 8.88 7.85 -6.77
C THR A 102 9.18 6.98 -5.56
N ASP A 103 8.36 7.07 -4.52
CA ASP A 103 8.44 6.21 -3.34
C ASP A 103 7.97 4.80 -3.69
N ASP A 104 8.88 3.85 -3.56
CA ASP A 104 8.69 2.43 -3.83
C ASP A 104 8.72 1.58 -2.56
N SER A 105 8.60 2.20 -1.39
CA SER A 105 8.73 1.51 -0.10
C SER A 105 7.63 0.48 0.17
N CYS A 106 6.48 0.58 -0.50
CA CYS A 106 5.43 -0.45 -0.53
C CYS A 106 5.48 -1.35 -1.77
N ASN A 107 6.47 -1.19 -2.66
CA ASN A 107 6.64 -2.11 -3.77
C ASN A 107 7.07 -3.47 -3.23
N LYS A 108 6.35 -4.52 -3.58
CA LYS A 108 6.58 -5.87 -3.07
C LYS A 108 6.53 -6.86 -4.22
N THR A 109 7.47 -7.79 -4.20
CA THR A 109 7.39 -9.01 -5.00
C THR A 109 6.89 -10.12 -4.08
N THR A 110 5.76 -10.71 -4.44
CA THR A 110 5.16 -11.84 -3.72
C THR A 110 4.95 -13.00 -4.70
N PRO A 111 4.73 -14.24 -4.22
CA PRO A 111 4.32 -15.34 -5.11
C PRO A 111 3.04 -15.04 -5.90
N ALA A 112 2.20 -14.11 -5.41
CA ALA A 112 0.98 -13.69 -6.07
C ALA A 112 1.19 -12.57 -7.11
N GLY A 113 2.38 -11.98 -7.20
CA GLY A 113 2.63 -10.86 -8.10
C GLY A 113 3.64 -9.81 -7.65
N HIS A 114 3.94 -8.90 -8.57
CA HIS A 114 4.72 -7.68 -8.33
C HIS A 114 3.80 -6.48 -8.15
N PHE A 115 3.95 -5.77 -7.03
CA PHE A 115 3.16 -4.60 -6.68
C PHE A 115 4.01 -3.35 -6.84
N HIS A 116 3.49 -2.35 -7.57
CA HIS A 116 4.15 -1.10 -7.87
C HIS A 116 3.25 0.09 -7.53
N VAL A 117 3.74 1.00 -6.69
CA VAL A 117 3.07 2.27 -6.40
C VAL A 117 3.38 3.28 -7.50
N LEU A 118 2.37 4.01 -7.93
CA LEU A 118 2.45 4.95 -9.05
C LEU A 118 2.19 6.40 -8.61
N ALA A 119 1.29 6.60 -7.65
CA ALA A 119 0.90 7.91 -7.19
C ALA A 119 0.49 7.89 -5.71
N CYS A 120 0.71 9.01 -5.04
CA CYS A 120 0.10 9.35 -3.77
C CYS A 120 -1.05 10.32 -4.01
N CYS A 121 -2.17 10.11 -3.32
CA CYS A 121 -3.39 10.87 -3.50
C CYS A 121 -3.83 11.50 -2.18
N THR A 122 -3.91 12.82 -2.18
CA THR A 122 -4.31 13.64 -1.03
C THR A 122 -5.82 13.88 -1.08
N PRO A 123 -6.55 13.90 0.05
CA PRO A 123 -7.97 14.24 0.06
C PRO A 123 -8.26 15.54 -0.70
N ALA A 124 -9.29 15.53 -1.55
CA ALA A 124 -9.78 16.72 -2.23
C ALA A 124 -10.57 17.58 -1.24
N HIS A 125 -10.24 18.87 -1.16
CA HIS A 125 -10.98 19.88 -0.40
C HIS A 125 -11.98 20.60 -1.29
#